data_AF-A0A2G5D7I5-F1
#
_entry.id   AF-A0A2G5D7I5-F1
#
_cell.length_a   1.000
_cell.length_b   1.000
_cell.length_c   1.000
_cell.angle_alpha   90.00
_cell.angle_beta   90.00
_cell.angle_gamma   90.00
#
_symmetry.space_group_name_H-M   'P 1'
#
loop_
_entity.id
_entity.type
_entity.pdbx_description
1 polymer ?
#
loop_
_entity_poly.entity_id
_entity_poly.type
_entity_poly.pdbx_seq_one_letter_code
_entity_poly.pdbx_strand_id
1 'polypeptide(L)' 'MCKGGILLLESLLLLGYFALFHPGNQAVLPWGKSPTILHKVCDFPFLFRDPELMPILAGTLVSVYYGSEQNRDVVQQELV' A
#
# COMPACT_ATOMS: atom_id res chain seq x y z
N MET A 1 16.09 9.55 -9.93
CA MET A 1 14.71 9.15 -10.27
C MET A 1 14.17 9.97 -11.44
N CYS A 2 13.51 9.32 -12.40
CA CYS A 2 12.68 10.03 -13.40
C CYS A 2 11.51 10.74 -12.70
N LYS A 3 10.91 11.77 -13.31
CA LYS A 3 9.78 12.52 -12.72
C LYS A 3 8.64 11.62 -12.22
N GLY A 4 8.35 10.52 -12.92
CA GLY A 4 7.34 9.54 -12.49
C GLY A 4 7.72 8.75 -11.23
N GLY A 5 9.00 8.51 -10.97
CA GLY A 5 9.46 7.83 -9.76
C GLY A 5 9.29 8.67 -8.49
N ILE A 6 9.47 9.99 -8.61
CA ILE A 6 9.25 10.93 -7.50
C ILE A 6 7.76 10.96 -7.13
N LEU A 7 6.86 11.03 -8.11
CA LEU A 7 5.43 11.03 -7.85
C LEU A 7 4.95 9.72 -7.22
N LEU A 8 5.51 8.57 -7.62
CA LEU A 8 5.17 7.30 -6.96
C LEU A 8 5.64 7.28 -5.51
N LEU A 9 6.86 7.73 -5.25
CA LEU A 9 7.39 7.86 -3.89
C LEU A 9 6.46 8.72 -3.01
N GLU A 10 6.12 9.93 -3.48
CA GLU A 10 5.21 10.82 -2.76
C GLU A 10 3.83 10.19 -2.55
N SER A 11 3.34 9.44 -3.53
CA SER A 11 2.06 8.72 -3.43
C SER A 11 2.11 7.61 -2.39
N LEU A 12 3.18 6.80 -2.33
CA LEU A 12 3.34 5.75 -1.31
C LEU A 12 3.38 6.33 0.10
N LEU A 13 4.14 7.42 0.28
CA LEU A 13 4.23 8.11 1.56
C LEU A 13 2.87 8.68 1.97
N LEU A 14 2.16 9.33 1.04
CA LEU A 14 0.82 9.86 1.28
C LEU A 14 -0.15 8.76 1.73
N LEU A 15 -0.16 7.62 1.03
CA LEU A 15 -1.01 6.48 1.37
C LEU A 15 -0.65 5.90 2.74
N GLY A 16 0.66 5.83 3.04
CA GLY A 16 1.15 5.37 4.33
C GLY A 16 0.65 6.23 5.48
N TYR A 17 0.82 7.55 5.37
CA TYR A 17 0.33 8.50 6.37
C TYR A 17 -1.19 8.55 6.46
N PHE A 18 -1.89 8.40 5.33
CA PHE A 18 -3.34 8.34 5.30
C PHE A 18 -3.89 7.15 6.13
N ALA A 19 -3.23 6.00 6.07
CA ALA A 19 -3.65 4.79 6.77
C ALA A 19 -3.14 4.68 8.22
N LEU A 20 -2.00 5.31 8.53
CA LEU A 20 -1.30 5.14 9.80
C LEU A 20 -2.21 5.42 11.01
N PHE A 21 -2.46 4.37 11.81
CA PHE A 21 -3.29 4.40 13.03
C PHE A 21 -4.73 4.89 12.82
N HIS A 22 -5.31 4.72 11.63
CA HIS A 22 -6.68 5.14 11.34
C HIS A 22 -7.52 4.03 10.68
N PRO A 23 -8.25 3.21 11.45
CA PRO A 23 -8.97 2.03 10.94
C PRO A 23 -9.90 2.30 9.74
N GLY A 24 -10.63 3.41 9.77
CA GLY A 24 -11.51 3.78 8.66
C GLY A 24 -10.76 4.07 7.36
N ASN A 25 -9.53 4.59 7.45
CA ASN A 25 -8.71 4.92 6.28
C ASN A 25 -7.94 3.68 5.80
N GLN A 26 -7.48 2.85 6.75
CA GLN A 26 -6.92 1.54 6.48
C GLN A 26 -7.89 0.71 5.63
N ALA A 27 -9.19 0.74 5.90
CA ALA A 27 -10.18 -0.01 5.13
C ALA A 27 -10.36 0.52 3.68
N VAL A 28 -10.11 1.80 3.41
CA VAL A 28 -10.30 2.38 2.07
C VAL A 28 -9.29 1.86 1.05
N LEU A 29 -8.10 1.44 1.49
CA LEU A 29 -7.01 1.08 0.58
C LEU A 29 -7.13 -0.34 -0.02
N PRO A 30 -7.38 -1.40 0.78
CA PRO A 30 -7.52 -2.76 0.25
C PRO A 30 -8.97 -3.12 -0.12
N TRP A 31 -9.99 -2.39 0.34
CA TRP A 31 -11.40 -2.70 0.09
C TRP A 31 -12.06 -1.75 -0.92
N GLY A 32 -13.17 -2.20 -1.50
CA GLY A 32 -13.96 -1.43 -2.46
C GLY A 32 -13.94 -2.03 -3.87
N LYS A 33 -14.16 -1.20 -4.88
CA LYS A 33 -14.24 -1.66 -6.28
C LYS A 33 -12.86 -2.10 -6.77
N SER A 34 -12.77 -3.35 -7.26
CA SER A 34 -11.55 -3.88 -7.87
C SER A 34 -11.28 -3.24 -9.25
N PRO A 35 -10.03 -2.93 -9.60
CA PRO A 35 -8.83 -3.00 -8.76
C PRO A 35 -8.83 -1.90 -7.68
N THR A 36 -8.56 -2.29 -6.43
CA THR A 36 -8.52 -1.37 -5.29
C THR A 36 -7.32 -0.43 -5.39
N ILE A 37 -7.24 0.57 -4.52
CA ILE A 37 -6.10 1.50 -4.50
C ILE A 37 -4.80 0.72 -4.27
N LEU A 38 -4.82 -0.25 -3.35
CA LEU A 38 -3.64 -1.05 -3.05
C LEU A 38 -3.22 -1.93 -4.24
N HIS A 39 -4.17 -2.55 -4.96
CA HIS A 39 -3.88 -3.30 -6.19
C HIS A 39 -3.19 -2.41 -7.24
N LYS A 40 -3.74 -1.22 -7.50
CA LYS A 40 -3.16 -0.29 -8.49
C LYS A 40 -1.74 0.15 -8.14
N VAL A 41 -1.43 0.29 -6.85
CA VAL A 41 -0.07 0.60 -6.39
C VAL A 41 0.83 -0.62 -6.62
N CYS A 42 0.41 -1.81 -6.19
CA CYS A 42 1.22 -3.02 -6.36
C CYS A 42 1.41 -3.43 -7.84
N ASP A 43 0.53 -3.02 -8.75
CA ASP A 43 0.67 -3.29 -10.19
C ASP A 43 1.87 -2.59 -10.86
N PHE A 44 2.52 -1.62 -10.19
CA PHE A 44 3.71 -0.97 -10.73
C PHE A 44 4.93 -1.89 -10.67
N PRO A 45 5.44 -2.38 -11.81
CA PRO A 45 6.38 -3.50 -11.82
C PRO A 45 7.81 -3.09 -11.42
N PHE A 46 8.06 -1.81 -11.15
CA PHE A 46 9.35 -1.30 -10.69
C PHE A 46 9.43 -1.16 -9.17
N LEU A 47 8.30 -1.15 -8.45
CA LEU A 47 8.31 -1.11 -6.98
C LEU A 47 9.11 -2.26 -6.39
N PHE A 48 8.87 -3.48 -6.88
CA PHE A 48 9.54 -4.69 -6.42
C PHE A 48 10.97 -4.86 -6.94
N ARG A 49 11.38 -4.04 -7.91
CA ARG A 49 12.72 -4.10 -8.52
C ARG A 49 13.66 -3.02 -7.99
N ASP A 50 13.12 -1.99 -7.35
CA ASP A 50 13.88 -0.87 -6.81
C ASP A 50 14.11 -1.06 -5.29
N PRO A 51 15.35 -1.32 -4.84
CA PRO A 51 15.66 -1.51 -3.43
C PRO A 51 15.41 -0.26 -2.58
N GLU A 52 15.35 0.94 -3.17
CA GLU A 52 15.02 2.17 -2.44
C GLU A 52 13.52 2.31 -2.18
N LEU A 53 12.68 1.75 -3.07
CA LEU A 53 11.22 1.80 -2.93
C LEU A 53 10.66 0.67 -2.07
N MET A 54 11.36 -0.48 -2.00
CA MET A 54 10.91 -1.64 -1.21
C MET A 54 10.63 -1.33 0.27
N PRO A 55 11.53 -0.66 1.02
CA PRO A 55 11.27 -0.30 2.41
C PRO A 55 10.06 0.63 2.58
N ILE A 56 9.82 1.50 1.60
CA ILE A 56 8.75 2.48 1.61
C ILE A 56 7.41 1.79 1.34
N LEU A 57 7.36 0.91 0.33
CA LEU A 57 6.21 0.06 0.08
C LEU A 57 5.90 -0.81 1.31
N ALA A 58 6.91 -1.41 1.93
CA ALA A 58 6.74 -2.20 3.14
C ALA A 58 6.15 -1.37 4.30
N GLY A 59 6.66 -0.15 4.51
CA GLY A 59 6.12 0.79 5.50
C GLY A 59 4.66 1.16 5.21
N THR A 60 4.32 1.44 3.95
CA THR A 60 2.95 1.70 3.52
C THR A 60 2.06 0.49 3.80
N LEU A 61 2.47 -0.73 3.44
CA LEU A 61 1.71 -1.95 3.72
C LEU A 61 1.53 -2.17 5.23
N VAL A 62 2.58 -2.00 6.03
CA VAL A 62 2.46 -2.08 7.50
C VAL A 62 1.43 -1.08 8.00
N SER A 63 1.45 0.17 7.53
CA SER A 63 0.44 1.16 7.95
C SER A 63 -0.99 0.77 7.55
N VAL A 64 -1.18 0.09 6.42
CA VAL A 64 -2.49 -0.41 5.96
C VAL A 64 -3.00 -1.54 6.85
N TYR A 65 -2.14 -2.44 7.29
CA TYR A 65 -2.52 -3.68 7.99
C TYR A 65 -2.34 -3.64 9.52
N TYR A 66 -1.54 -2.71 10.04
CA TYR A 66 -1.21 -2.66 11.46
C TYR A 66 -2.45 -2.40 12.32
N GLY A 67 -2.76 -3.33 13.22
CA GLY A 67 -3.90 -3.24 14.12
C GLY A 67 -5.27 -3.36 13.45
N SER A 68 -5.34 -3.63 12.14
CA SER A 68 -6.59 -3.82 11.40
C SER A 68 -6.90 -5.30 11.26
N GLU A 69 -7.80 -5.82 12.10
CA GLU A 69 -8.29 -7.21 11.99
C GLU A 69 -8.95 -7.43 10.64
N GLN A 70 -9.79 -6.48 10.20
CA GLN A 70 -10.46 -6.53 8.91
C GLN A 70 -9.45 -6.69 7.76
N ASN A 71 -8.39 -5.88 7.72
CA ASN A 71 -7.45 -5.95 6.60
C ASN A 71 -6.53 -7.19 6.67
N ARG A 72 -6.31 -7.77 7.85
CA ARG A 72 -5.50 -8.99 7.98
C ARG A 72 -6.09 -10.17 7.22
N ASP A 73 -7.42 -10.26 7.18
CA ASP A 73 -8.12 -11.32 6.44
C ASP A 73 -7.81 -11.26 4.93
N VAL A 74 -7.62 -10.07 4.37
CA VAL A 74 -7.27 -9.88 2.94
C VAL A 74 -5.89 -10.45 2.64
N VAL A 75 -4.89 -10.17 3.48
CA VAL A 75 -3.53 -10.72 3.29
C VAL A 75 -3.55 -12.24 3.39
N GLN A 76 -4.37 -12.80 4.27
CA GLN A 76 -4.52 -14.25 4.37
C GLN A 76 -5.20 -14.85 3.15
N GLN A 77 -6.16 -14.17 2.52
CA GLN A 77 -6.85 -14.65 1.32
C GLN A 77 -5.97 -14.59 0.06
N GLU A 78 -5.07 -13.61 -0.04
CA GLU A 78 -4.18 -13.42 -1.19
C GLU A 78 -2.90 -14.27 -1.15
N LEU A 79 -2.61 -14.95 -0.02
CA LEU A 79 -1.45 -15.85 0.16
C LEU A 79 -1.80 -17.35 0.01
N VAL A 80 -3.04 -17.69 -0.32
CA VAL A 80 -3.51 -19.05 -0.67
C VAL A 80 -3.38 -19.29 -2.17
#